data_AF-A0A218ZQC8-F1
#
_entry.id   AF-A0A218ZQC8-F1
#
_cell.length_a   1.000
_cell.length_b   1.000
_cell.length_c   1.000
_cell.angle_alpha   90.00
_cell.angle_beta   90.00
_cell.angle_gamma   90.00
#
_symmetry.space_group_name_H-M   'P 1'
#
loop_
_entity.id
_entity.type
_entity.pdbx_description
1 polymer ?
#
loop_
_entity_poly.entity_id
_entity_poly.type
_entity_poly.pdbx_seq_one_letter_code
_entity_poly.pdbx_strand_id
1 'polypeptide(L)'
;MVYFIGNEKTDDNLEKLREDLLLNTLKITDMFRKRVELSRLIFQEKLRKGVTLRDRNQELRVIRRIGVRSVEERSFVNALFELTTQAQAGLISGKSEEECDCETAEYQIGRIICLTGDEIYHNCDREHPFIKAAISRGSHIVCGSIEDYDLKISIRTDELNLKIDAFNNKLKKFSFDDLLKPSGFKKILVECD
;
A
#
# COMPACT_ATOMS: atom_id res chain seq x y z
N MET A 1 -9.21 49.92 -15.61
CA MET A 1 -9.62 49.04 -16.71
C MET A 1 -8.47 48.07 -16.94
N VAL A 2 -8.53 46.90 -16.30
CA VAL A 2 -7.49 45.88 -16.40
C VAL A 2 -7.90 44.96 -17.55
N TYR A 3 -7.06 44.89 -18.57
CA TYR A 3 -7.27 44.00 -19.71
C TYR A 3 -6.98 42.56 -19.27
N PHE A 4 -8.01 41.74 -19.12
CA PHE A 4 -7.87 40.29 -19.24
C PHE A 4 -7.90 39.97 -20.74
N ILE A 5 -6.72 39.92 -21.36
CA ILE A 5 -6.57 39.29 -22.66
C ILE A 5 -5.47 38.25 -22.51
N GLY A 6 -5.92 37.00 -22.46
CA GLY A 6 -5.11 35.80 -22.41
C GLY A 6 -6.05 34.61 -22.48
N ASN A 7 -6.66 34.41 -23.66
CA ASN A 7 -7.20 33.11 -24.05
C ASN A 7 -6.05 32.11 -23.93
N GLU A 8 -5.89 31.47 -22.76
CA GLU A 8 -5.21 30.19 -22.71
C GLU A 8 -6.13 29.23 -23.45
N LYS A 9 -5.84 29.02 -24.73
CA LYS A 9 -6.35 27.85 -25.43
C LYS A 9 -5.93 26.66 -24.59
N THR A 10 -6.84 26.12 -23.79
CA THR A 10 -6.73 24.77 -23.27
C THR A 10 -6.32 23.93 -24.45
N ASP A 11 -5.14 23.31 -24.37
CA ASP A 11 -4.66 22.44 -25.43
C ASP A 11 -5.71 21.34 -25.59
N ASP A 12 -6.54 21.43 -26.64
CA ASP A 12 -7.70 20.55 -26.83
C ASP A 12 -7.28 19.07 -26.80
N ASN A 13 -6.01 18.78 -27.11
CA ASN A 13 -5.44 17.44 -26.96
C ASN A 13 -5.23 17.03 -25.50
N LEU A 14 -4.78 17.95 -24.65
CA LEU A 14 -4.60 17.69 -23.22
C LEU A 14 -5.94 17.39 -22.55
N GLU A 15 -6.97 18.19 -22.83
CA GLU A 15 -8.32 17.95 -22.29
C GLU A 15 -8.91 16.64 -22.79
N LYS A 16 -8.68 16.30 -24.06
CA LYS A 16 -9.09 14.99 -24.60
C LYS A 16 -8.36 13.83 -23.89
N LEU A 17 -7.06 13.93 -23.65
CA LEU A 17 -6.30 12.90 -22.93
C LEU A 17 -6.75 12.76 -21.47
N ARG A 18 -7.13 13.88 -20.82
CA ARG A 18 -7.70 13.88 -19.46
C ARG A 18 -9.06 13.17 -19.43
N GLU A 19 -9.91 13.43 -20.42
CA GLU A 19 -11.20 12.75 -20.55
C GLU A 19 -11.02 11.25 -20.81
N ASP A 20 -10.10 10.87 -21.69
CA ASP A 20 -9.78 9.46 -21.95
C ASP A 20 -9.26 8.75 -20.67
N LEU A 21 -8.45 9.43 -19.86
CA LEU A 21 -7.95 8.93 -18.58
C LEU A 21 -9.09 8.78 -17.55
N LEU A 22 -10.03 9.74 -17.49
CA LEU A 22 -11.21 9.67 -16.63
C LEU A 22 -12.07 8.46 -17.00
N LEU A 23 -12.38 8.28 -18.29
CA LEU A 23 -13.14 7.14 -18.80
C LEU A 23 -12.44 5.81 -18.50
N ASN A 24 -11.10 5.77 -18.60
CA ASN A 24 -10.32 4.60 -18.21
C ASN A 24 -10.43 4.31 -16.71
N THR A 25 -10.33 5.35 -15.87
CA THR A 25 -10.43 5.25 -14.41
C THR A 25 -11.79 4.74 -13.96
N LEU A 26 -12.88 5.20 -14.60
CA LEU A 26 -14.24 4.69 -14.36
C LEU A 26 -14.32 3.19 -14.64
N LYS A 27 -13.78 2.73 -15.78
CA LYS A 27 -13.76 1.31 -16.13
C LYS A 27 -12.96 0.48 -15.13
N ILE A 28 -11.80 0.98 -14.68
CA ILE A 28 -10.98 0.31 -13.66
C ILE A 28 -11.76 0.19 -12.34
N THR A 29 -12.45 1.25 -11.94
CA THR A 29 -13.26 1.26 -10.72
C THR A 29 -14.39 0.23 -10.78
N ASP A 30 -15.07 0.10 -11.91
CA ASP A 30 -16.12 -0.92 -12.08
C ASP A 30 -15.55 -2.35 -12.10
N MET A 31 -14.39 -2.56 -12.73
CA MET A 31 -13.70 -3.84 -12.66
C MET A 31 -13.27 -4.17 -11.23
N PHE A 32 -12.85 -3.16 -10.46
CA PHE A 32 -12.49 -3.32 -9.06
C PHE A 32 -13.68 -3.69 -8.18
N ARG A 33 -14.85 -3.05 -8.36
CA ARG A 33 -16.10 -3.42 -7.66
C ARG A 33 -16.45 -4.89 -7.89
N LYS A 34 -16.44 -5.33 -9.15
CA LYS A 34 -16.68 -6.74 -9.52
C LYS A 34 -15.64 -7.68 -8.90
N ARG A 35 -14.38 -7.27 -8.84
CA ARG A 35 -13.32 -8.04 -8.19
C ARG A 35 -13.57 -8.20 -6.69
N VAL A 36 -14.00 -7.14 -6.00
CA VAL A 36 -14.35 -7.20 -4.57
C VAL A 36 -15.54 -8.14 -4.35
N GLU A 37 -16.58 -8.07 -5.17
CA GLU A 37 -17.72 -9.00 -5.10
C GLU A 37 -17.28 -10.46 -5.23
N LEU A 38 -16.46 -10.77 -6.24
CA LEU A 38 -15.88 -12.11 -6.41
C LEU A 38 -15.02 -12.52 -5.22
N SER A 39 -14.24 -11.60 -4.67
CA SER A 39 -13.44 -11.82 -3.47
C SER A 39 -14.32 -12.22 -2.27
N ARG A 40 -15.47 -11.56 -2.08
CA ARG A 40 -16.42 -11.89 -1.00
C ARG A 40 -17.02 -13.29 -1.18
N LEU A 41 -17.39 -13.66 -2.41
CA LEU A 41 -17.90 -15.01 -2.71
C LEU A 41 -16.84 -16.08 -2.45
N ILE A 42 -15.59 -15.84 -2.87
CA ILE A 42 -14.45 -16.73 -2.58
C ILE A 42 -14.25 -16.87 -1.07
N PHE A 43 -14.40 -15.78 -0.32
CA PHE A 43 -14.23 -15.82 1.12
C PHE A 43 -15.28 -16.68 1.83
N GLN A 44 -16.55 -16.58 1.42
CA GLN A 44 -17.61 -17.46 1.93
C GLN A 44 -17.28 -18.94 1.70
N GLU A 45 -16.73 -19.27 0.54
CA GLU A 45 -16.27 -20.64 0.23
C GLU A 45 -15.04 -21.06 1.05
N LYS A 46 -14.09 -20.14 1.30
CA LYS A 46 -12.94 -20.39 2.17
C LYS A 46 -13.37 -20.68 3.61
N LEU A 47 -14.33 -19.92 4.14
CA LEU A 47 -14.89 -20.15 5.48
C LEU A 47 -15.52 -21.53 5.60
N ARG A 48 -16.34 -21.93 4.61
CA ARG A 48 -16.96 -23.28 4.58
C ARG A 48 -15.92 -24.41 4.58
N LYS A 49 -14.76 -24.18 3.96
CA LYS A 49 -13.70 -25.18 3.78
C LYS A 49 -12.58 -25.08 4.82
N GLY A 50 -12.64 -24.12 5.75
CA GLY A 50 -11.60 -23.88 6.75
C GLY A 50 -10.24 -23.50 6.15
N VAL A 51 -10.22 -22.83 4.99
CA VAL A 51 -8.99 -22.47 4.29
C VAL A 51 -8.55 -21.05 4.68
N THR A 52 -7.25 -20.83 4.76
CA THR A 52 -6.67 -19.55 5.15
C THR A 52 -7.10 -18.40 4.23
N LEU A 53 -7.21 -17.21 4.84
CA LEU A 53 -7.59 -15.99 4.13
C LEU A 53 -6.63 -15.68 2.99
N ARG A 54 -5.31 -15.76 3.27
CA ARG A 54 -4.26 -15.50 2.28
C ARG A 54 -3.63 -16.81 1.79
N ASP A 55 -3.39 -16.88 0.48
CA ASP A 55 -2.72 -18.00 -0.19
C ASP A 55 -1.66 -17.46 -1.16
N ARG A 56 -0.40 -17.46 -0.70
CA ARG A 56 0.75 -16.95 -1.48
C ARG A 56 0.96 -17.73 -2.78
N ASN A 57 0.70 -19.04 -2.78
CA ASN A 57 0.86 -19.86 -3.98
C ASN A 57 -0.18 -19.46 -5.03
N GLN A 58 -1.41 -19.16 -4.61
CA GLN A 58 -2.44 -18.63 -5.51
C GLN A 58 -2.07 -17.25 -6.06
N GLU A 59 -1.56 -16.32 -5.23
CA GLU A 59 -1.09 -15.01 -5.68
C GLU A 59 0.01 -15.13 -6.75
N LEU A 60 1.02 -15.98 -6.50
CA LEU A 60 2.09 -16.25 -7.45
C LEU A 60 1.56 -16.87 -8.76
N ARG A 61 0.57 -17.77 -8.69
CA ARG A 61 -0.10 -18.31 -9.88
C ARG A 61 -0.78 -17.22 -10.70
N VAL A 62 -1.47 -16.29 -10.05
CA VAL A 62 -2.15 -15.18 -10.72
C VAL A 62 -1.13 -14.25 -11.39
N ILE A 63 -0.06 -13.88 -10.69
CA ILE A 63 0.99 -13.02 -11.25
C ILE A 63 1.62 -13.66 -12.50
N ARG A 64 1.94 -14.96 -12.44
CA ARG A 64 2.49 -15.70 -13.59
C ARG A 64 1.50 -15.75 -14.77
N ARG A 65 0.21 -15.92 -14.49
CA ARG A 65 -0.84 -15.97 -15.53
C ARG A 65 -1.13 -14.62 -16.19
N ILE A 66 -1.11 -13.53 -15.41
CA ILE A 66 -1.26 -12.17 -15.94
C ILE A 66 -0.07 -11.81 -16.84
N GLY A 67 1.10 -12.38 -16.56
CA GLY A 67 2.31 -12.12 -17.34
C GLY A 67 2.88 -10.74 -17.03
N VAL A 68 2.90 -10.36 -15.76
CA VAL A 68 3.46 -9.10 -15.24
C VAL A 68 4.88 -8.88 -15.78
N ARG A 69 5.11 -7.73 -16.41
CA ARG A 69 6.37 -7.40 -17.12
C ARG A 69 7.16 -6.28 -16.48
N SER A 70 6.53 -5.47 -15.62
CA SER A 70 7.16 -4.34 -14.97
C SER A 70 6.94 -4.33 -13.45
N VAL A 71 7.73 -3.51 -12.75
CA VAL A 71 7.61 -3.33 -11.29
C VAL A 71 6.29 -2.64 -10.93
N GLU A 72 5.85 -1.69 -11.76
CA GLU A 72 4.59 -0.96 -11.63
C GLU A 72 3.40 -1.91 -11.75
N GLU A 73 3.38 -2.77 -12.78
CA GLU A 73 2.36 -3.79 -12.95
C GLU A 73 2.33 -4.77 -11.78
N ARG A 74 3.50 -5.21 -11.31
CA ARG A 74 3.60 -6.15 -10.18
C ARG A 74 2.94 -5.58 -8.94
N SER A 75 3.20 -4.30 -8.71
CA SER A 75 2.78 -3.65 -7.49
C SER A 75 1.32 -3.23 -7.54
N PHE A 76 0.81 -2.85 -8.72
CA PHE A 76 -0.62 -2.71 -8.93
C PHE A 76 -1.36 -4.03 -8.63
N VAL A 77 -0.84 -5.15 -9.12
CA VAL A 77 -1.42 -6.48 -8.83
C VAL A 77 -1.33 -6.83 -7.34
N ASN A 78 -0.21 -6.53 -6.68
CA ASN A 78 -0.06 -6.72 -5.23
C ASN A 78 -1.07 -5.86 -4.44
N ALA A 79 -1.21 -4.58 -4.77
CA ALA A 79 -2.19 -3.69 -4.15
C ALA A 79 -3.61 -4.24 -4.31
N LEU A 80 -3.94 -4.79 -5.49
CA LEU A 80 -5.23 -5.46 -5.71
C LEU A 80 -5.42 -6.72 -4.85
N PHE A 81 -4.36 -7.45 -4.48
CA PHE A 81 -4.46 -8.56 -3.51
C PHE A 81 -4.68 -8.05 -2.10
N GLU A 82 -3.96 -7.02 -1.68
CA GLU A 82 -4.10 -6.46 -0.33
C GLU A 82 -5.49 -5.86 -0.12
N LEU A 83 -5.96 -5.00 -1.04
CA LEU A 83 -7.29 -4.40 -0.96
C LEU A 83 -8.40 -5.45 -0.91
N THR A 84 -8.26 -6.53 -1.69
CA THR A 84 -9.27 -7.62 -1.67
C THR A 84 -9.18 -8.49 -0.42
N THR A 85 -8.01 -8.63 0.18
CA THR A 85 -7.82 -9.32 1.47
C THR A 85 -8.38 -8.50 2.62
N GLN A 86 -8.17 -7.18 2.62
CA GLN A 86 -8.76 -6.24 3.57
C GLN A 86 -10.29 -6.26 3.50
N ALA A 87 -10.85 -6.22 2.28
CA ALA A 87 -12.30 -6.31 2.09
C ALA A 87 -12.90 -7.63 2.63
N GLN A 88 -12.13 -8.73 2.66
CA GLN A 88 -12.53 -9.98 3.30
C GLN A 88 -12.35 -9.93 4.83
N ALA A 89 -11.27 -9.31 5.32
CA ALA A 89 -11.01 -9.16 6.75
C ALA A 89 -12.05 -8.27 7.46
N GLY A 90 -12.50 -7.18 6.83
CA GLY A 90 -13.59 -6.34 7.35
C GLY A 90 -14.92 -7.09 7.52
N LEU A 91 -15.17 -8.14 6.71
CA LEU A 91 -16.33 -9.02 6.90
C LEU A 91 -16.21 -9.94 8.11
N ILE A 92 -14.98 -10.27 8.54
CA ILE A 92 -14.72 -11.07 9.75
C ILE A 92 -14.89 -10.21 11.00
N SER A 93 -14.37 -8.98 10.98
CA SER A 93 -14.32 -8.13 12.17
C SER A 93 -15.65 -7.43 12.48
N GLY A 94 -16.59 -7.38 11.52
CA GLY A 94 -17.87 -6.66 11.68
C GLY A 94 -17.70 -5.15 11.88
N LYS A 95 -16.47 -4.63 11.75
CA LYS A 95 -16.16 -3.21 11.86
C LYS A 95 -16.36 -2.56 10.50
N SER A 96 -17.19 -1.53 10.44
CA SER A 96 -17.13 -0.54 9.37
C SER A 96 -15.72 0.03 9.31
N GLU A 97 -15.18 0.23 8.11
CA GLU A 97 -13.90 0.91 7.89
C GLU A 97 -13.88 2.21 8.72
N GLU A 98 -13.20 2.18 9.88
CA GLU A 98 -12.87 3.40 10.60
C GLU A 98 -11.95 4.18 9.67
N GLU A 99 -12.37 5.40 9.28
CA GLU A 99 -11.55 6.34 8.55
C GLU A 99 -10.19 6.42 9.25
N CYS A 100 -9.18 5.84 8.62
CA CYS A 100 -7.83 5.89 9.14
C CYS A 100 -7.43 7.35 9.15
N ASP A 101 -7.10 7.87 10.34
CA ASP A 101 -6.62 9.23 10.49
C ASP A 101 -5.29 9.36 9.73
N CYS A 102 -5.41 9.83 8.49
CA CYS A 102 -4.32 9.89 7.52
C CYS A 102 -3.31 10.99 7.88
N GLU A 103 -3.51 11.68 8.99
CA GLU A 103 -2.64 12.73 9.52
C GLU A 103 -1.61 12.21 10.54
N THR A 104 -1.70 10.94 10.97
CA THR A 104 -0.72 10.36 11.91
C THR A 104 0.69 10.32 11.31
N ALA A 105 1.71 10.59 12.14
CA ALA A 105 3.10 10.66 11.68
C ALA A 105 3.59 9.31 11.14
N GLU A 106 3.15 8.20 11.73
CA GLU A 106 3.40 6.83 11.28
C GLU A 106 2.87 6.60 9.86
N TYR A 107 1.66 7.09 9.57
CA TYR A 107 1.06 6.98 8.25
C TYR A 107 1.84 7.81 7.21
N GLN A 108 2.20 9.05 7.55
CA GLN A 108 2.98 9.93 6.67
C GLN A 108 4.37 9.34 6.37
N ILE A 109 5.06 8.82 7.38
CA ILE A 109 6.37 8.18 7.19
C ILE A 109 6.23 6.90 6.35
N GLY A 110 5.20 6.08 6.60
CA GLY A 110 4.91 4.92 5.76
C GLY A 110 4.73 5.31 4.29
N ARG A 111 4.06 6.42 3.99
CA ARG A 111 3.89 6.92 2.61
C ARG A 111 5.19 7.39 1.96
N ILE A 112 6.06 8.03 2.74
CA ILE A 112 7.36 8.54 2.26
C ILE A 112 8.30 7.39 1.95
N ILE A 113 8.42 6.44 2.87
CA ILE A 113 9.43 5.39 2.83
C ILE A 113 9.00 4.23 1.92
N CYS A 114 7.73 3.82 1.99
CA CYS A 114 7.30 2.62 1.31
C CYS A 114 7.04 2.91 -0.17
N LEU A 115 7.68 2.11 -1.02
CA LEU A 115 7.43 2.10 -2.43
C LEU A 115 6.73 0.81 -2.86
N THR A 116 6.14 0.97 -4.04
CA THR A 116 5.50 -0.02 -4.89
C THR A 116 6.46 -1.20 -5.11
N GLY A 117 6.10 -2.36 -4.54
CA GLY A 117 6.85 -3.62 -4.68
C GLY A 117 7.87 -3.93 -3.59
N ASP A 118 8.03 -3.07 -2.59
CA ASP A 118 8.91 -3.33 -1.44
C ASP A 118 8.31 -4.40 -0.52
N GLU A 119 9.14 -5.18 0.15
CA GLU A 119 8.74 -6.17 1.14
C GLU A 119 8.85 -5.58 2.55
N ILE A 120 7.71 -5.49 3.24
CA ILE A 120 7.61 -4.95 4.59
C ILE A 120 7.42 -6.10 5.57
N TYR A 121 8.46 -6.39 6.34
CA TYR A 121 8.45 -7.35 7.44
C TYR A 121 8.04 -6.62 8.71
N HIS A 122 7.05 -7.08 9.46
CA HIS A 122 6.61 -6.38 10.67
C HIS A 122 6.12 -7.27 11.81
N ASN A 123 6.22 -6.76 13.04
CA ASN A 123 5.56 -7.31 14.23
C ASN A 123 4.33 -6.47 14.68
N CYS A 124 4.08 -5.32 14.05
CA CYS A 124 2.99 -4.41 14.40
C CYS A 124 1.59 -5.02 14.20
N ASP A 125 0.57 -4.45 14.84
CA ASP A 125 -0.83 -4.70 14.47
C ASP A 125 -1.05 -4.41 12.97
N ARG A 126 -1.85 -5.21 12.29
CA ARG A 126 -2.23 -4.97 10.89
C ARG A 126 -2.98 -3.65 10.70
N GLU A 127 -3.67 -3.20 11.74
CA GLU A 127 -4.37 -1.92 11.72
C GLU A 127 -3.44 -0.73 11.98
N HIS A 128 -2.15 -0.96 12.26
CA HIS A 128 -1.18 0.08 12.56
C HIS A 128 -1.05 1.08 11.37
N PRO A 129 -1.04 2.40 11.61
CA PRO A 129 -1.11 3.39 10.53
C PRO A 129 0.04 3.29 9.52
N PHE A 130 1.25 2.95 9.97
CA PHE A 130 2.38 2.69 9.06
C PHE A 130 2.09 1.54 8.08
N ILE A 131 1.50 0.44 8.57
CA ILE A 131 1.21 -0.75 7.74
C ILE A 131 0.11 -0.41 6.73
N LYS A 132 -0.90 0.36 7.13
CA LYS A 132 -1.93 0.88 6.21
C LYS A 132 -1.32 1.76 5.11
N ALA A 133 -0.39 2.64 5.46
CA ALA A 133 0.33 3.46 4.49
C ALA A 133 1.18 2.62 3.53
N ALA A 134 1.88 1.60 4.03
CA ALA A 134 2.65 0.70 3.18
C ALA A 134 1.76 -0.07 2.19
N ILE A 135 0.59 -0.56 2.65
CA ILE A 135 -0.40 -1.22 1.79
C ILE A 135 -0.90 -0.26 0.71
N SER A 136 -1.25 0.98 1.07
CA SER A 136 -1.76 1.97 0.11
C SER A 136 -0.71 2.38 -0.94
N ARG A 137 0.58 2.23 -0.63
CA ARG A 137 1.71 2.42 -1.57
C ARG A 137 1.99 1.20 -2.46
N GLY A 138 1.31 0.07 -2.24
CA GLY A 138 1.47 -1.16 -3.00
C GLY A 138 2.67 -2.00 -2.57
N SER A 139 3.12 -1.86 -1.32
CA SER A 139 4.14 -2.74 -0.73
C SER A 139 3.55 -4.09 -0.33
N HIS A 140 4.39 -5.12 -0.30
CA HIS A 140 4.02 -6.47 0.10
C HIS A 140 4.27 -6.68 1.59
N ILE A 141 3.20 -6.92 2.35
CA ILE A 141 3.27 -7.05 3.81
C ILE A 141 3.51 -8.50 4.24
N VAL A 142 4.51 -8.70 5.10
CA VAL A 142 4.95 -9.98 5.68
C VAL A 142 4.94 -9.84 7.20
N CYS A 143 4.16 -10.68 7.89
CA CYS A 143 4.20 -10.74 9.35
C CYS A 143 5.40 -11.57 9.80
N GLY A 144 6.28 -10.99 10.63
CA GLY A 144 7.50 -11.62 11.13
C GLY A 144 8.72 -10.72 11.04
N SER A 145 9.87 -11.23 11.47
CA SER A 145 11.16 -10.54 11.38
C SER A 145 11.99 -11.06 10.21
N ILE A 146 13.00 -10.26 9.82
CA ILE A 146 14.02 -10.63 8.86
C ILE A 146 15.38 -10.13 9.37
N GLU A 147 16.44 -10.91 9.20
CA GLU A 147 17.80 -10.49 9.60
C GLU A 147 18.46 -9.62 8.51
N ASP A 148 18.21 -9.93 7.25
CA ASP A 148 18.73 -9.21 6.08
C ASP A 148 17.71 -8.16 5.59
N TYR A 149 17.70 -7.00 6.24
CA TYR A 149 16.89 -5.83 5.85
C TYR A 149 17.76 -4.71 5.27
N ASP A 150 17.20 -3.91 4.37
CA ASP A 150 17.86 -2.69 3.90
C ASP A 150 17.64 -1.54 4.88
N LEU A 151 16.45 -1.51 5.48
CA LEU A 151 15.99 -0.49 6.40
C LEU A 151 15.20 -1.14 7.54
N LYS A 152 15.44 -0.68 8.77
CA LYS A 152 14.67 -0.99 9.97
C LYS A 152 14.04 0.28 10.50
N ILE A 153 12.73 0.28 10.67
CA ILE A 153 11.94 1.34 11.29
C ILE A 153 11.49 0.83 12.66
N SER A 154 11.86 1.54 13.71
CA SER A 154 11.37 1.29 15.06
C SER A 154 10.41 2.39 15.46
N ILE A 155 9.16 2.02 15.75
CA ILE A 155 8.07 2.89 16.16
C ILE A 155 7.78 2.59 17.62
N ARG A 156 7.96 3.59 18.49
CA ARG A 156 7.75 3.45 19.93
C ARG A 156 6.88 4.57 20.43
N THR A 157 5.95 4.24 21.31
CA THR A 157 5.10 5.21 21.97
C THR A 157 5.45 5.22 23.45
N ASP A 158 6.17 6.26 23.88
CA ASP A 158 6.34 6.54 25.30
C ASP A 158 5.12 7.36 25.77
N GLU A 159 4.84 7.39 27.08
CA GLU A 159 3.62 7.96 27.71
C GLU A 159 3.17 9.36 27.21
N LEU A 160 4.07 10.11 26.57
CA LEU A 160 3.79 11.44 26.00
C LEU A 160 4.36 11.69 24.59
N ASN A 161 5.12 10.77 24.00
CA ASN A 161 5.81 11.03 22.72
C ASN A 161 5.87 9.78 21.82
N LEU A 162 5.49 9.97 20.56
CA LEU A 162 5.78 9.04 19.49
C LEU A 162 7.23 9.23 19.03
N LYS A 163 8.00 8.15 18.99
CA LYS A 163 9.38 8.13 18.51
C LYS A 163 9.51 7.15 17.36
N ILE A 164 10.00 7.67 16.23
CA ILE A 164 10.25 6.88 15.02
C ILE A 164 11.73 6.99 14.68
N ASP A 165 12.43 5.87 14.82
CA ASP A 165 13.86 5.76 14.51
C ASP A 165 14.06 4.86 13.28
N ALA A 166 14.99 5.23 12.40
CA ALA A 166 15.29 4.49 11.18
C ALA A 166 16.77 4.11 11.11
N PHE A 167 17.07 2.85 10.78
CA PHE A 167 18.42 2.28 10.78
C PHE A 167 18.66 1.41 9.55
N ASN A 168 19.88 1.34 9.02
CA ASN A 168 20.26 0.28 8.08
C ASN A 168 20.69 -1.01 8.80
N ASN A 169 20.98 -2.08 8.05
CA ASN A 169 21.55 -3.32 8.57
C ASN A 169 22.90 -3.17 9.31
N LYS A 170 23.60 -2.05 9.13
CA LYS A 170 24.83 -1.71 9.87
C LYS A 170 24.57 -0.86 11.11
N LEU A 171 23.30 -0.74 11.54
CA LEU A 171 22.84 0.07 12.68
C LEU A 171 23.17 1.56 12.56
N LYS A 172 23.48 2.05 11.36
CA LYS A 172 23.65 3.49 11.13
C LYS A 172 22.26 4.13 11.11
N LYS A 173 22.04 5.09 12.01
CA LYS A 173 20.81 5.86 12.08
C LYS A 173 20.69 6.77 10.84
N PHE A 174 19.54 6.75 10.20
CA PHE A 174 19.20 7.68 9.13
C PHE A 174 18.64 8.98 9.72
N SER A 175 19.03 10.11 9.13
CA SER A 175 18.32 11.37 9.35
C SER A 175 17.02 11.39 8.55
N PHE A 176 16.08 12.25 8.91
CA PHE A 176 14.84 12.40 8.15
C PHE A 176 15.11 12.81 6.69
N ASP A 177 16.09 13.68 6.47
CA ASP A 177 16.53 14.09 5.13
C ASP A 177 17.10 12.94 4.29
N ASP A 178 17.67 11.91 4.93
CA ASP A 178 18.14 10.73 4.23
C ASP A 178 17.01 9.79 3.82
N LEU A 179 15.90 9.77 4.57
CA LEU A 179 14.71 8.99 4.25
C LEU A 179 13.87 9.63 3.13
N LEU A 180 13.95 10.96 2.97
CA LEU A 180 13.28 11.70 1.90
C LEU A 180 13.97 11.54 0.53
N LYS A 181 15.23 11.08 0.50
CA LYS A 181 15.93 10.81 -0.75
C LYS A 181 15.32 9.55 -1.38
N PRO A 182 15.13 9.52 -2.72
CA PRO A 182 14.67 8.31 -3.41
C PRO A 182 15.65 7.18 -3.11
N SER A 183 15.25 6.30 -2.21
CA SER A 183 16.08 5.25 -1.68
C SER A 183 15.45 3.93 -2.09
N GLY A 184 16.25 3.07 -2.73
CA GLY A 184 15.81 1.79 -3.28
C GLY A 184 15.71 0.70 -2.23
N PHE A 185 15.23 1.00 -1.02
CA PHE A 185 15.04 0.00 0.03
C PHE A 185 14.02 -1.02 -0.45
N LYS A 186 14.40 -2.30 -0.53
CA LYS A 186 13.54 -3.39 -1.01
C LYS A 186 13.01 -4.25 0.11
N LYS A 187 13.76 -4.39 1.21
CA LYS A 187 13.35 -5.12 2.40
C LYS A 187 13.35 -4.17 3.59
N ILE A 188 12.18 -3.90 4.13
CA ILE A 188 12.00 -2.98 5.26
C ILE A 188 11.48 -3.78 6.44
N LEU A 189 12.18 -3.74 7.57
CA LEU A 189 11.73 -4.28 8.84
C LEU A 189 11.06 -3.17 9.64
N VAL A 190 9.86 -3.40 10.13
CA VAL A 190 9.10 -2.45 10.97
C VAL A 190 8.83 -3.10 12.31
N GLU A 191 9.36 -2.51 13.37
CA GLU A 191 9.13 -2.94 14.74
C GLU A 191 8.29 -1.90 15.46
N CYS A 192 7.14 -2.33 15.97
CA CYS A 192 6.31 -1.56 16.89
C CYS A 192 6.44 -2.17 18.29
N ASP A 193 6.65 -1.31 19.29
CA ASP A 193 6.56 -1.65 20.72
C ASP A 193 5.12 -1.47 21.23
#